data_AF-A0A7S1ZK15-F1
#
_entry.id   AF-A0A7S1ZK15-F1
#
_cell.length_a   1.000
_cell.length_b   1.000
_cell.length_c   1.000
_cell.angle_alpha   90.00
_cell.angle_beta   90.00
_cell.angle_gamma   90.00
#
_symmetry.space_group_name_H-M   'P 1'
#
loop_
_entity.id
_entity.type
_entity.pdbx_description
1 polymer ?
#
loop_
_entity_poly.entity_id
_entity_poly.type
_entity_poly.pdbx_seq_one_letter_code
_entity_poly.pdbx_strand_id
1 'polypeptide(L)'
;KHAKRKLSWMFSLGNSTVRGAFGKKSYDLQVTTLQAVALNALNGGVTLTFEDLAEKLNLEGAILRPLMHSLSCGKYKVITKSPASNKINTTDKFVANAKFTCNMRKIRIPMASLDASHNTKRVEEDRSIAIEAAIVRI
;
A
#
# COMPACT_ATOMS: atom_id res chain seq x y z
N LYS A 1 26.50 -3.25 -16.09
CA LYS A 1 26.82 -2.18 -15.10
C LYS A 1 26.64 -0.83 -15.80
N HIS A 2 25.60 -0.06 -15.48
CA HIS A 2 25.36 1.25 -16.11
C HIS A 2 25.87 2.38 -15.19
N ALA A 3 27.11 2.84 -15.41
CA ALA A 3 27.79 3.79 -14.52
C ALA A 3 27.21 5.22 -14.53
N LYS A 4 26.44 5.59 -15.56
CA LYS A 4 25.87 6.94 -15.73
C LYS A 4 24.35 7.01 -15.52
N ARG A 5 23.74 5.96 -14.95
CA ARG A 5 22.30 5.92 -14.68
C ARG A 5 22.05 6.01 -13.17
N LYS A 6 21.12 6.87 -12.77
CA LYS A 6 20.58 6.92 -11.41
C LYS A 6 19.32 6.06 -11.37
N LEU A 7 19.28 5.09 -10.46
CA LEU A 7 18.08 4.30 -10.23
C LEU A 7 17.18 5.04 -9.23
N SER A 8 15.93 5.28 -9.62
CA SER A 8 14.90 5.81 -8.73
C SER A 8 13.89 4.72 -8.43
N TRP A 9 13.72 4.37 -7.16
CA TRP A 9 12.73 3.39 -6.72
C TRP A 9 11.39 4.06 -6.47
N MET A 10 10.33 3.54 -7.09
CA MET A 10 8.96 3.97 -6.85
C MET A 10 8.18 2.85 -6.16
N PHE A 11 8.00 2.98 -4.84
CA PHE A 11 7.36 1.95 -4.02
C PHE A 11 5.85 1.81 -4.27
N SER A 12 5.21 2.84 -4.86
CA SER A 12 3.79 2.83 -5.21
C SER A 12 3.44 1.91 -6.38
N LEU A 13 4.38 1.66 -7.29
CA LEU A 13 4.17 0.85 -8.50
C LEU A 13 4.57 -0.62 -8.33
N GLY A 14 5.13 -0.97 -7.17
CA GLY A 14 5.62 -2.32 -6.90
C GLY A 14 4.51 -3.28 -6.45
N ASN A 15 4.57 -4.51 -6.97
CA ASN A 15 3.76 -5.64 -6.52
C ASN A 15 4.68 -6.71 -5.91
N SER A 16 4.20 -7.37 -4.86
CA SER A 16 4.88 -8.44 -4.14
C SER A 16 3.92 -9.58 -3.86
N THR A 17 4.47 -10.78 -3.73
CA THR A 17 3.73 -11.99 -3.39
C THR A 17 4.20 -12.46 -2.01
N VAL A 18 3.29 -12.43 -1.03
CA VAL A 18 3.57 -12.72 0.38
C VAL A 18 2.89 -14.02 0.76
N ARG A 19 3.67 -15.02 1.19
CA ARG A 19 3.12 -16.27 1.72
C ARG A 19 2.83 -16.12 3.21
N GLY A 20 1.56 -16.15 3.58
CA GLY A 20 1.11 -16.12 4.98
C GLY A 20 0.75 -17.52 5.48
N ALA A 21 1.30 -17.91 6.63
CA ALA A 21 0.95 -19.15 7.33
C ALA A 21 -0.11 -18.83 8.41
N PHE A 22 -1.34 -19.30 8.20
CA PHE A 22 -2.47 -19.08 9.10
C PHE A 22 -2.86 -20.43 9.71
N GLY A 23 -2.21 -20.77 10.82
CA GLY A 23 -2.35 -22.07 11.47
C GLY A 23 -1.97 -23.22 10.53
N LYS A 24 -2.93 -24.08 10.19
CA LYS A 24 -2.72 -25.25 9.31
C LYS A 24 -2.79 -24.96 7.82
N LYS A 25 -3.18 -23.75 7.40
CA LYS A 25 -3.34 -23.39 5.98
C LYS A 25 -2.39 -22.25 5.61
N SER A 26 -1.78 -22.37 4.43
CA SER A 26 -0.94 -21.32 3.85
C SER A 26 -1.63 -20.68 2.66
N TYR A 27 -1.58 -19.35 2.60
CA TYR A 27 -2.16 -18.54 1.54
C TYR A 27 -1.07 -17.71 0.86
N ASP A 28 -1.19 -17.55 -0.46
CA ASP A 28 -0.32 -16.71 -1.28
C ASP A 28 -1.06 -15.39 -1.58
N LEU A 29 -0.60 -14.31 -0.95
CA LEU A 29 -1.21 -12.98 -0.99
C LEU A 29 -0.45 -12.12 -2.01
N GLN A 30 -1.08 -11.81 -3.13
CA GLN A 30 -0.58 -10.80 -4.06
C GLN A 30 -1.00 -9.42 -3.56
N VAL A 31 -0.01 -8.64 -3.15
CA VAL A 31 -0.17 -7.33 -2.53
C VAL A 31 0.80 -6.33 -3.16
N THR A 32 0.57 -5.04 -2.95
CA THR A 32 1.56 -4.01 -3.29
C THR A 32 2.77 -4.07 -2.35
N THR A 33 3.89 -3.48 -2.75
CA THR A 33 5.11 -3.45 -1.93
C THR A 33 4.85 -2.84 -0.55
N LEU A 34 4.11 -1.73 -0.47
CA LEU A 34 3.81 -1.08 0.80
C LEU A 34 2.92 -1.95 1.71
N GLN A 35 1.93 -2.63 1.15
CA GLN A 35 1.10 -3.59 1.89
C GLN A 35 1.96 -4.76 2.43
N ALA A 36 2.93 -5.25 1.65
CA ALA A 36 3.83 -6.31 2.09
C ALA A 36 4.69 -5.88 3.30
N VAL A 37 5.23 -4.66 3.27
CA VAL A 37 6.02 -4.13 4.41
C VAL A 37 5.13 -3.98 5.64
N ALA A 38 3.90 -3.51 5.50
CA ALA A 38 2.97 -3.38 6.61
C ALA A 38 2.58 -4.75 7.21
N LEU A 39 2.36 -5.77 6.37
CA LEU A 39 2.14 -7.14 6.82
C LEU A 39 3.37 -7.70 7.57
N ASN A 40 4.57 -7.39 7.09
CA ASN A 40 5.81 -7.79 7.76
C ASN A 40 5.99 -7.09 9.11
N ALA A 41 5.57 -5.84 9.25
CA ALA A 41 5.63 -5.10 10.52
C ALA A 41 4.74 -5.70 11.62
N LEU A 42 3.64 -6.37 11.21
CA LEU A 42 2.69 -7.07 12.08
C LEU A 42 3.04 -8.54 12.29
N ASN A 43 4.17 -9.00 11.73
CA ASN A 43 4.63 -10.36 11.91
C ASN A 43 4.97 -10.63 13.39
N GLY A 44 4.67 -11.84 13.88
CA GLY A 44 4.88 -12.22 15.29
C GLY A 44 3.71 -11.92 16.23
N GLY A 45 2.53 -11.55 15.72
CA GLY A 45 1.33 -11.37 16.53
C GLY A 45 1.32 -10.10 17.38
N VAL A 46 2.17 -9.13 17.05
CA VAL A 46 2.24 -7.83 17.73
C VAL A 46 0.99 -7.02 17.41
N THR A 47 0.38 -6.45 18.45
CA THR A 47 -0.70 -5.46 18.28
C THR A 47 -0.04 -4.10 18.10
N LEU A 48 -0.27 -3.44 16.97
CA LEU A 48 0.25 -2.11 16.70
C LEU A 48 -0.90 -1.11 16.54
N THR A 49 -0.68 0.11 17.03
CA THR A 49 -1.59 1.22 16.75
C THR A 49 -1.28 1.82 15.37
N PHE A 50 -2.18 2.68 14.87
CA PHE A 50 -1.91 3.41 13.63
C PHE A 50 -0.67 4.31 13.74
N GLU A 51 -0.44 4.93 14.91
CA GLU A 51 0.73 5.79 15.14
C GLU A 51 2.03 4.99 15.15
N ASP A 52 2.06 3.84 15.85
CA ASP A 52 3.23 2.95 15.83
C ASP A 52 3.57 2.46 14.41
N LEU A 53 2.53 2.17 13.62
CA LEU A 53 2.70 1.76 12.22
C LEU A 53 3.22 2.91 11.37
N ALA A 54 2.70 4.13 11.55
CA ALA A 54 3.18 5.31 10.84
C ALA A 54 4.64 5.60 11.14
N GLU A 55 5.05 5.46 12.40
CA GLU A 55 6.44 5.66 12.84
C GLU A 55 7.36 4.57 12.30
N LYS A 56 6.97 3.29 12.41
CA LYS A 56 7.77 2.16 11.91
C LYS A 56 7.92 2.16 10.39
N LEU A 57 6.86 2.49 9.67
CA LEU A 57 6.85 2.48 8.21
C LEU A 57 7.38 3.79 7.62
N ASN A 58 7.48 4.85 8.43
CA ASN A 58 7.81 6.21 8.01
C ASN A 58 6.93 6.67 6.82
N LEU A 59 5.63 6.39 6.91
CA LEU A 59 4.65 6.69 5.86
C LEU A 59 3.69 7.79 6.30
N GLU A 60 3.32 8.63 5.35
CA GLU A 60 2.30 9.65 5.57
C GLU A 60 0.92 9.01 5.81
N GLY A 61 0.14 9.57 6.73
CA GLY A 61 -1.19 9.08 7.07
C GLY A 61 -2.15 9.03 5.88
N ALA A 62 -1.95 9.87 4.86
CA ALA A 62 -2.72 9.85 3.62
C ALA A 62 -2.56 8.54 2.82
N ILE A 63 -1.38 7.92 2.89
CA ILE A 63 -1.07 6.64 2.22
C ILE A 63 -1.40 5.47 3.16
N LEU A 64 -1.09 5.61 4.46
CA LEU A 64 -1.25 4.54 5.43
C LEU A 64 -2.73 4.16 5.66
N ARG A 65 -3.65 5.14 5.66
CA ARG A 65 -5.10 4.89 5.83
C ARG A 65 -5.69 3.97 4.75
N PRO A 66 -5.61 4.28 3.45
CA PRO A 66 -6.14 3.40 2.40
C PRO A 66 -5.40 2.05 2.34
N LEU A 67 -4.11 2.03 2.67
CA LEU A 67 -3.33 0.80 2.77
C LEU A 67 -3.85 -0.11 3.88
N MET A 68 -3.99 0.39 5.10
CA MET A 68 -4.58 -0.36 6.21
C MET A 68 -6.03 -0.76 5.93
N HIS A 69 -6.81 0.12 5.28
CA HIS A 69 -8.20 -0.16 4.93
C HIS A 69 -8.32 -1.38 4.03
N SER A 70 -7.46 -1.48 3.01
CA SER A 70 -7.44 -2.60 2.08
C SER A 70 -7.13 -3.95 2.75
N LEU A 71 -6.36 -3.95 3.85
CA LEU A 71 -5.92 -5.15 4.57
C LEU A 71 -6.87 -5.56 5.72
N SER A 72 -7.57 -4.60 6.34
CA SER A 72 -8.45 -4.85 7.49
C SER A 72 -9.94 -4.82 7.17
N CYS A 73 -10.38 -3.84 6.38
CA CYS A 73 -11.78 -3.57 6.10
C CYS A 73 -12.23 -4.08 4.72
N GLY A 74 -11.27 -4.53 3.90
CA GLY A 74 -11.54 -5.08 2.58
C GLY A 74 -12.23 -6.45 2.60
N LYS A 75 -12.41 -7.00 1.39
CA LYS A 75 -12.99 -8.35 1.17
C LYS A 75 -12.23 -9.45 1.91
N TYR A 76 -10.91 -9.28 2.04
CA TYR A 76 -10.03 -10.25 2.69
C TYR A 76 -9.47 -9.63 3.97
N LYS A 77 -10.06 -9.99 5.12
CA LYS A 77 -9.69 -9.48 6.44
C LYS A 77 -8.44 -10.19 6.99
N VAL A 78 -7.29 -9.88 6.41
CA VAL A 78 -5.99 -10.44 6.81
C VAL A 78 -5.53 -9.87 8.16
N ILE A 79 -5.92 -8.62 8.44
CA ILE A 79 -5.67 -7.94 9.70
C ILE A 79 -7.01 -7.70 10.39
N THR A 80 -7.08 -8.01 11.68
CA THR A 80 -8.22 -7.66 12.53
C THR A 80 -7.99 -6.29 13.15
N LYS A 81 -9.02 -5.45 13.06
CA LYS A 81 -9.03 -4.10 13.64
C LYS A 81 -9.95 -4.07 14.86
N SER A 82 -9.51 -3.40 15.93
CA SER A 82 -10.35 -3.08 17.09
C SER A 82 -10.32 -1.57 17.37
N PRO A 83 -11.47 -0.88 17.39
CA PRO A 83 -12.85 -1.34 17.08
C PRO A 83 -13.09 -1.61 15.58
N ALA A 84 -13.99 -2.58 15.30
CA ALA A 84 -14.41 -2.93 13.95
C ALA A 84 -15.28 -1.82 13.34
N SER A 85 -14.67 -0.94 12.56
CA SER A 85 -15.35 0.14 11.84
C SER A 85 -14.81 0.26 10.42
N ASN A 86 -15.66 0.70 9.49
CA ASN A 86 -15.28 0.90 8.09
C ASN A 86 -14.29 2.06 7.90
N LYS A 87 -14.20 3.01 8.84
CA LYS A 87 -13.21 4.09 8.82
C LYS A 87 -12.00 3.72 9.67
N ILE A 88 -10.82 4.18 9.26
CA ILE A 88 -9.57 4.03 10.03
C ILE A 88 -9.25 5.35 10.72
N ASN A 89 -9.19 5.28 12.04
CA ASN A 89 -8.77 6.31 12.97
C ASN A 89 -7.35 6.02 13.49
N THR A 90 -6.71 7.04 14.04
CA THR A 90 -5.35 6.97 14.60
C THR A 90 -5.29 6.14 15.88
N THR A 91 -6.39 6.04 16.62
CA THR A 91 -6.47 5.28 17.88
C THR A 91 -6.79 3.80 17.70
N ASP A 92 -6.99 3.36 16.45
CA ASP A 92 -7.35 1.98 16.16
C ASP A 92 -6.16 1.03 16.31
N LYS A 93 -6.43 -0.16 16.86
CA LYS A 93 -5.44 -1.23 17.04
C LYS A 93 -5.56 -2.27 15.95
N PHE A 94 -4.43 -2.68 15.39
CA PHE A 94 -4.31 -3.67 14.33
C PHE A 94 -3.57 -4.91 14.82
N VAL A 95 -4.12 -6.09 14.49
CA VAL A 95 -3.57 -7.40 14.84
C VAL A 95 -3.64 -8.34 13.65
N ALA A 96 -2.63 -9.18 13.46
CA ALA A 96 -2.67 -10.24 12.45
C ALA A 96 -3.80 -11.24 12.76
N ASN A 97 -4.66 -11.53 11.77
CA ASN A 97 -5.80 -12.44 11.97
C ASN A 97 -5.35 -13.91 11.84
N ALA A 98 -5.05 -14.56 12.96
CA ALA A 98 -4.63 -15.98 12.98
C ALA A 98 -5.72 -16.97 12.49
N LYS A 99 -7.00 -16.57 12.51
CA LYS A 99 -8.15 -17.40 12.10
C LYS A 99 -8.61 -17.11 10.67
N PHE A 100 -7.80 -16.41 9.87
CA PHE A 100 -8.17 -16.09 8.50
C PHE A 100 -8.33 -17.36 7.65
N THR A 101 -9.50 -17.49 7.02
CA THR A 101 -9.78 -18.59 6.09
C THR A 101 -10.32 -18.03 4.78
N CYS A 102 -9.74 -18.46 3.66
CA CYS A 102 -10.27 -18.23 2.33
C CYS A 102 -10.44 -19.54 1.56
N ASN A 103 -11.39 -19.57 0.63
CA ASN A 103 -11.57 -20.70 -0.29
C ASN A 103 -10.45 -20.77 -1.35
N MET A 104 -9.90 -19.62 -1.76
CA MET A 104 -8.82 -19.53 -2.73
C MET A 104 -7.45 -19.54 -2.04
N ARG A 105 -6.50 -20.33 -2.55
CA ARG A 105 -5.10 -20.33 -2.07
C ARG A 105 -4.32 -19.08 -2.50
N LYS A 106 -4.60 -18.56 -3.69
CA LYS A 106 -3.98 -17.35 -4.23
C LYS A 106 -5.01 -16.23 -4.16
N ILE A 107 -4.67 -15.14 -3.48
CA ILE A 107 -5.58 -14.02 -3.23
C ILE A 107 -4.88 -12.75 -3.66
N ARG A 108 -5.55 -11.94 -4.48
CA ARG A 108 -5.08 -10.61 -4.83
C ARG A 108 -5.83 -9.57 -4.01
N ILE A 109 -5.09 -8.76 -3.25
CA ILE A 109 -5.65 -7.67 -2.45
C ILE A 109 -5.35 -6.36 -3.17
N PRO A 110 -6.31 -5.79 -3.91
CA PRO A 110 -6.12 -4.49 -4.52
C PRO A 110 -6.05 -3.40 -3.45
N MET A 111 -5.18 -2.41 -3.65
CA MET A 111 -5.22 -1.15 -2.90
C MET A 111 -6.22 -0.22 -3.59
N ALA A 112 -6.94 0.60 -2.81
CA ALA A 112 -7.70 1.71 -3.37
C ALA A 112 -6.73 2.66 -4.09
N SER A 113 -7.07 3.09 -5.30
CA SER A 113 -6.23 4.01 -6.08
C SER A 113 -5.89 5.24 -5.24
N LEU A 114 -4.60 5.43 -4.95
CA LEU A 114 -4.09 6.67 -4.36
C LEU A 114 -4.10 7.80 -5.40
N ASP A 115 -4.14 7.44 -6.68
CA ASP A 115 -4.17 8.36 -7.81
C ASP A 115 -5.61 8.79 -8.09
N ALA A 116 -6.08 9.75 -7.29
CA ALA A 116 -7.13 10.67 -7.70
C ALA A 116 -6.48 11.95 -8.23
N SER A 117 -5.69 11.87 -9.29
CA SER A 117 -5.46 12.97 -10.24
C SER A 117 -4.41 12.57 -11.27
N HIS A 118 -4.88 12.32 -12.49
CA HIS A 118 -4.14 12.74 -13.67
C HIS A 118 -3.51 14.12 -13.38
N ASN A 119 -2.19 14.19 -13.36
CA ASN A 119 -1.41 15.29 -12.81
C ASN A 119 -1.59 16.56 -13.68
N THR A 120 -2.72 17.25 -13.53
CA THR A 120 -3.12 18.41 -14.35
C THR A 120 -2.06 19.50 -14.37
N LYS A 121 -1.32 19.65 -13.26
CA LYS A 121 -0.18 20.56 -13.16
C LYS A 121 0.97 20.18 -14.09
N ARG A 122 1.33 18.90 -14.17
CA ARG A 122 2.33 18.43 -15.15
C ARG A 122 1.88 18.64 -16.58
N VAL A 123 0.59 18.39 -16.87
CA VAL A 123 0.04 18.61 -18.21
C VAL A 123 0.14 20.08 -18.62
N GLU A 124 -0.13 21.00 -17.70
CA GLU A 124 -0.05 22.44 -17.98
C GLU A 124 1.39 22.95 -18.12
N GLU A 125 2.33 22.42 -17.33
CA GLU A 125 3.76 22.68 -17.51
C GLU A 125 4.26 22.13 -18.86
N ASP A 126 3.92 20.90 -19.23
CA ASP A 126 4.27 20.30 -20.52
C ASP A 126 3.70 21.11 -21.71
N ARG A 127 2.48 21.64 -21.58
CA ARG A 127 1.88 22.53 -22.60
C ARG A 127 2.65 23.83 -22.75
N SER A 128 3.02 24.47 -21.65
CA SER A 128 3.80 25.71 -21.66
C SER A 128 5.16 25.49 -22.33
N ILE A 129 5.87 24.41 -21.97
CA ILE A 129 7.16 24.04 -22.56
C ILE A 129 7.02 23.73 -24.06
N ALA A 130 5.97 23.00 -24.46
CA ALA A 130 5.72 22.68 -25.87
C ALA A 130 5.41 23.94 -26.71
N ILE A 131 4.69 24.90 -26.14
CA ILE A 131 4.38 26.18 -26.78
C ILE A 131 5.65 27.02 -26.96
N GLU A 132 6.47 27.18 -25.91
CA GLU A 132 7.73 27.92 -25.99
C GLU A 132 8.69 27.28 -27.02
N ALA A 133 8.82 25.95 -27.02
CA ALA A 133 9.65 25.23 -27.98
C ALA A 133 9.15 25.39 -29.43
N ALA A 134 7.82 25.50 -29.63
CA ALA A 134 7.24 25.74 -30.95
C ALA A 134 7.48 27.18 -31.43
N ILE A 135 7.42 28.17 -30.53
CA ILE A 135 7.71 29.58 -30.85
C ILE A 135 9.16 29.77 -31.27
N VAL A 136 10.12 29.16 -30.57
CA VAL A 136 11.56 29.26 -30.87
C VAL A 136 11.93 28.59 -32.21
N ARG A 137 11.08 27.68 -32.70
CA ARG A 137 11.34 26.89 -33.90
C ARG A 137 10.87 27.56 -35.21
N ILE A 138 10.15 28.67 -35.13
CA ILE A 138 9.67 29.47 -36.28
C ILE A 138 10.64 30.62 -36.52
#